data_AF-J8PVP2-F1
#
_entry.id   AF-J8PVP2-F1
#
_cell.length_a   1.000
_cell.length_b   1.000
_cell.length_c   1.000
_cell.angle_alpha   90.00
_cell.angle_beta   90.00
_cell.angle_gamma   90.00
#
_symmetry.space_group_name_H-M   'P 1'
#
loop_
_entity.id
_entity.type
_entity.pdbx_description
1 polymer ?
#
loop_
_entity_poly.entity_id
_entity_poly.type
_entity_poly.pdbx_seq_one_letter_code
_entity_poly.pdbx_strand_id
1 'polypeptide(L)'
;MLKRSSNTLFAVSRTKLSSKIAIAYLHNTPLRQRQPSVPTPPQKKIKSLEDLVNLNSLDGVDTELIRSLINERTTELNIKNELDMLKKLSEEEERGHESPAKKFIRPLWMFILMGSSVYLLLHFTWWKLEHDKRESNLKRKVEALECQLNELIIQDKNHDSSKINDNAEMTHTKPWYRKWFW
;
A
#
# COMPACT_ATOMS: atom_id res chain seq x y z
N MET A 1 15.78 -28.89 -24.92
CA MET A 1 15.48 -28.34 -23.59
C MET A 1 16.04 -26.92 -23.51
N LEU A 2 15.22 -25.90 -23.81
CA LEU A 2 15.66 -24.50 -23.80
C LEU A 2 15.44 -23.87 -22.42
N LYS A 3 16.55 -23.46 -21.80
CA LYS A 3 16.63 -22.72 -20.55
C LYS A 3 16.44 -21.24 -20.87
N ARG A 4 15.27 -20.66 -20.59
CA ARG A 4 15.01 -19.22 -20.75
C ARG A 4 14.59 -18.64 -19.41
N SER A 5 15.59 -18.16 -18.67
CA SER A 5 15.44 -17.36 -17.46
C SER A 5 15.28 -15.90 -17.86
N SER A 6 14.09 -15.33 -17.67
CA SER A 6 13.80 -13.92 -17.89
C SER A 6 13.46 -13.29 -16.53
N ASN A 7 14.47 -12.76 -15.85
CA ASN A 7 14.25 -11.95 -14.65
C ASN A 7 13.88 -10.53 -15.09
N THR A 8 12.60 -10.16 -14.94
CA THR A 8 12.13 -8.79 -15.14
C THR A 8 12.18 -8.03 -13.82
N LEU A 9 13.28 -7.34 -13.57
CA LEU A 9 13.38 -6.28 -12.57
C LEU A 9 12.96 -4.96 -13.21
N PHE A 10 11.73 -4.52 -12.98
CA PHE A 10 11.33 -3.13 -13.19
C PHE A 10 11.27 -2.42 -11.83
N ALA A 11 12.44 -1.97 -11.38
CA ALA A 11 12.52 -0.93 -10.35
C ALA A 11 12.49 0.43 -11.06
N VAL A 12 11.30 1.00 -11.22
CA VAL A 12 11.14 2.39 -11.67
C VAL A 12 11.03 3.27 -10.42
N SER A 13 12.19 3.61 -9.87
CA SER A 13 12.32 4.69 -8.89
C SER A 13 12.06 6.03 -9.60
N ARG A 14 10.84 6.56 -9.44
CA ARG A 14 10.51 7.94 -9.83
C ARG A 14 11.15 8.90 -8.83
N THR A 15 12.38 9.34 -9.11
CA THR A 15 12.97 10.51 -8.47
C THR A 15 12.17 11.75 -8.90
N LYS A 16 11.49 12.38 -7.95
CA LYS A 16 10.91 13.72 -8.09
C LYS A 16 12.06 14.71 -8.37
N LEU A 17 12.31 15.02 -9.64
CA LEU A 17 13.05 16.20 -10.02
C LEU A 17 12.12 17.41 -9.82
N SER A 18 12.28 18.07 -8.67
CA SER A 18 11.81 19.44 -8.46
C SER A 18 12.61 20.35 -9.39
N SER A 19 12.05 20.65 -10.56
CA SER A 19 12.54 21.74 -11.40
C SER A 19 12.19 23.05 -10.70
N LYS A 20 13.13 23.59 -9.92
CA LYS A 20 13.12 25.01 -9.58
C LYS A 20 13.37 25.78 -10.87
N ILE A 21 12.30 26.13 -11.58
CA ILE A 21 12.33 27.09 -12.67
C ILE A 21 12.54 28.46 -12.01
N ALA A 22 13.79 28.91 -11.94
CA ALA A 22 14.11 30.29 -11.65
C ALA A 22 13.69 31.13 -12.86
N ILE A 23 12.56 31.80 -12.75
CA ILE A 23 12.14 32.81 -13.74
C ILE A 23 13.01 34.03 -13.49
N ALA A 24 14.11 34.14 -14.24
CA ALA A 24 14.89 35.36 -14.33
C ALA A 24 14.05 36.41 -15.07
N TYR A 25 13.44 37.33 -14.32
CA TYR A 25 12.81 38.51 -14.88
C TYR A 25 13.89 39.41 -15.49
N LEU A 26 14.03 39.36 -16.81
CA LEU A 26 14.84 40.31 -17.56
C LEU A 26 14.06 41.64 -17.62
N HIS A 27 14.39 42.56 -16.72
CA HIS A 27 13.85 43.92 -16.73
C HIS A 27 14.57 44.75 -17.80
N ASN A 28 14.00 44.78 -19.01
CA ASN A 28 14.43 45.70 -20.06
C ASN A 28 13.89 47.11 -19.75
N THR A 29 14.70 47.89 -19.04
CA THR A 29 14.47 49.31 -18.77
C THR A 29 14.72 50.12 -20.05
N PRO A 30 13.76 50.91 -20.57
CA PRO A 30 14.07 51.82 -21.66
C PRO A 30 14.87 53.03 -21.14
N LEU A 31 16.02 53.26 -21.78
CA LEU A 31 16.86 54.46 -21.60
C LEU A 31 16.06 55.72 -21.96
N ARG A 32 15.57 56.44 -20.96
CA ARG A 32 14.95 57.75 -21.15
C ARG A 32 16.04 58.82 -21.24
N GLN A 33 16.04 59.51 -22.38
CA GLN A 33 16.92 60.63 -22.71
C GLN A 33 16.91 61.71 -21.62
N ARG A 34 18.11 62.22 -21.36
CA ARG A 34 18.43 63.31 -20.44
C ARG A 34 18.27 64.64 -21.20
N GLN A 35 17.45 65.56 -20.70
CA GLN A 35 17.52 67.00 -21.03
C GLN A 35 17.54 67.85 -19.75
N PRO A 36 18.18 69.04 -19.74
CA PRO A 36 18.56 69.76 -18.51
C PRO A 36 17.77 71.05 -18.19
N SER A 37 17.91 71.49 -16.93
CA SER A 37 17.61 72.81 -16.28
C SER A 37 16.13 73.06 -15.90
N VAL A 38 15.72 73.55 -14.71
CA VAL A 38 16.03 74.76 -13.87
C VAL A 38 15.48 74.52 -12.42
N PRO A 39 15.85 75.26 -11.33
CA PRO A 39 15.66 74.80 -9.94
C PRO A 39 14.43 75.35 -9.17
N THR A 40 14.06 74.63 -8.08
CA THR A 40 13.29 75.03 -6.84
C THR A 40 11.76 74.77 -6.87
N PRO A 41 11.03 74.36 -5.79
CA PRO A 41 11.32 74.09 -4.35
C PRO A 41 11.06 72.58 -3.95
N PRO A 42 11.07 72.14 -2.66
CA PRO A 42 11.26 70.73 -2.32
C PRO A 42 9.99 69.89 -2.57
N GLN A 43 9.98 69.17 -3.69
CA GLN A 43 8.92 68.22 -3.98
C GLN A 43 9.02 67.02 -3.03
N LYS A 44 8.00 66.83 -2.19
CA LYS A 44 7.80 65.58 -1.47
C LYS A 44 7.70 64.46 -2.51
N LYS A 45 8.59 63.47 -2.42
CA LYS A 45 8.64 62.33 -3.34
C LYS A 45 7.47 61.40 -3.05
N ILE A 46 6.39 61.57 -3.78
CA ILE A 46 5.20 60.73 -3.65
C ILE A 46 5.48 59.42 -4.40
N LYS A 47 5.39 58.30 -3.69
CA LYS A 47 5.71 56.96 -4.23
C LYS A 47 4.49 56.05 -4.37
N SER A 48 3.39 56.36 -3.67
CA SER A 48 2.20 55.51 -3.67
C SER A 48 0.91 56.32 -3.67
N LEU A 49 -0.18 55.67 -4.09
CA LEU A 49 -1.52 56.26 -4.07
C LEU A 49 -1.97 56.56 -2.64
N GLU A 50 -1.51 55.78 -1.66
CA GLU A 50 -1.74 56.03 -0.24
C GLU A 50 -1.05 57.32 0.23
N ASP A 51 0.12 57.67 -0.32
CA ASP A 51 0.80 58.94 -0.04
C ASP A 51 0.08 60.14 -0.69
N LEU A 52 -0.59 59.95 -1.83
CA LEU A 52 -1.43 60.99 -2.45
C LEU A 52 -2.66 61.32 -1.60
N VAL A 53 -3.26 60.32 -0.95
CA VAL A 53 -4.45 60.48 -0.09
C VAL A 53 -4.13 61.20 1.21
N ASN A 54 -2.91 61.09 1.71
CA ASN A 54 -2.46 61.71 2.97
C ASN A 54 -1.98 63.17 2.80
N LEU A 55 -1.99 63.73 1.58
CA LEU A 55 -1.61 65.12 1.34
C LEU A 55 -2.83 66.05 1.46
N ASN A 56 -2.74 67.04 2.36
CA ASN A 56 -3.77 68.07 2.57
C ASN A 56 -3.98 69.04 1.39
N SER A 57 -3.10 69.02 0.39
CA SER A 57 -3.21 69.80 -0.84
C SER A 57 -2.53 69.08 -2.01
N LEU A 58 -3.21 69.06 -3.15
CA LEU A 58 -2.73 68.52 -4.43
C LEU A 58 -1.86 69.53 -5.22
N ASP A 59 -1.70 70.75 -4.70
CA ASP A 59 -1.00 71.85 -5.37
C ASP A 59 0.51 71.55 -5.43
N GLY A 60 0.94 70.99 -6.56
CA GLY A 60 2.34 70.60 -6.82
C GLY A 60 2.55 69.12 -7.20
N VAL A 61 1.49 68.31 -7.29
CA VAL A 61 1.60 66.92 -7.78
C VAL A 61 1.29 66.86 -9.27
N ASP A 62 2.22 66.30 -10.03
CA ASP A 62 2.08 66.15 -11.48
C ASP A 62 0.95 65.17 -11.83
N THR A 63 0.00 65.61 -12.67
CA THR A 63 -1.19 64.83 -13.03
C THR A 63 -0.85 63.53 -13.76
N GLU A 64 0.27 63.51 -14.48
CA GLU A 64 0.78 62.32 -15.16
C GLU A 64 1.23 61.23 -14.18
N LEU A 65 1.83 61.63 -13.04
CA LEU A 65 2.29 60.70 -11.99
C LEU A 65 1.10 60.01 -11.32
N ILE A 66 0.02 60.77 -11.05
CA ILE A 66 -1.22 60.22 -10.50
C ILE A 66 -1.81 59.19 -11.48
N ARG A 67 -1.82 59.53 -12.78
CA ARG A 67 -2.34 58.65 -13.83
C ARG A 67 -1.52 57.36 -13.95
N SER A 68 -0.18 57.44 -13.86
CA SER A 68 0.67 56.25 -13.87
C SER A 68 0.46 55.38 -12.64
N LEU A 69 0.31 55.98 -11.46
CA LEU A 69 0.07 55.24 -10.21
C LEU A 69 -1.28 54.53 -10.21
N ILE A 70 -2.33 55.18 -10.72
CA ILE A 70 -3.65 54.58 -10.91
C ILE A 70 -3.57 53.41 -11.87
N ASN A 71 -2.87 53.58 -13.00
CA ASN A 71 -2.72 52.52 -13.98
C ASN A 71 -1.93 51.34 -13.40
N GLU A 72 -0.84 51.59 -12.68
CA GLU A 72 -0.04 50.59 -11.97
C GLU A 72 -0.90 49.78 -11.00
N ARG A 73 -1.64 50.44 -10.09
CA ARG A 73 -2.53 49.73 -9.14
C ARG A 73 -3.67 48.98 -9.82
N THR A 74 -4.19 49.51 -10.92
CA THR A 74 -5.22 48.82 -11.72
C THR A 74 -4.66 47.54 -12.32
N THR A 75 -3.44 47.58 -12.86
CA THR A 75 -2.77 46.39 -13.40
C THR A 75 -2.44 45.39 -12.30
N GLU A 76 -1.97 45.83 -11.12
CA GLU A 76 -1.72 44.94 -9.98
C GLU A 76 -2.98 44.20 -9.53
N LEU A 77 -4.11 44.92 -9.46
CA LEU A 77 -5.40 44.33 -9.09
C LEU A 77 -5.88 43.32 -10.14
N ASN A 78 -5.71 43.64 -11.42
CA ASN A 78 -6.05 42.71 -12.50
C ASN A 78 -5.22 41.43 -12.42
N ILE A 79 -3.91 41.55 -12.21
CA ILE A 79 -3.00 40.40 -12.06
C ILE A 79 -3.39 39.57 -10.83
N LYS A 80 -3.70 40.20 -9.69
CA LYS A 80 -4.16 39.49 -8.49
C LYS A 80 -5.46 38.73 -8.73
N ASN A 81 -6.39 39.33 -9.48
CA ASN A 81 -7.66 38.70 -9.83
C ASN A 81 -7.46 37.48 -10.76
N GLU A 82 -6.60 37.62 -11.77
CA GLU A 82 -6.22 36.50 -12.65
C GLU A 82 -5.54 35.37 -11.86
N LEU A 83 -4.64 35.71 -10.92
CA LEU A 83 -3.98 34.73 -10.06
C LEU A 83 -4.96 33.98 -9.14
N ASP A 84 -5.93 34.69 -8.56
CA ASP A 84 -6.96 34.08 -7.72
C ASP A 84 -7.86 33.15 -8.54
N MET A 85 -8.19 33.53 -9.78
CA MET A 85 -8.93 32.68 -10.70
C MET A 85 -8.16 31.41 -11.06
N LEU A 86 -6.87 31.53 -11.41
CA LEU A 86 -6.02 30.38 -11.72
C LEU A 86 -5.86 29.44 -10.52
N LYS A 87 -5.75 30.00 -9.32
CA LYS A 87 -5.68 29.21 -8.09
C LYS A 87 -6.97 28.41 -7.86
N LYS A 88 -8.14 29.02 -8.06
CA LYS A 88 -9.43 28.33 -7.95
C LYS A 88 -9.54 27.20 -8.97
N LEU A 89 -9.15 27.42 -10.23
CA LEU A 89 -9.13 26.38 -11.25
C LEU A 89 -8.18 25.22 -10.89
N SER A 90 -7.01 25.53 -10.33
CA SER A 90 -6.07 24.50 -9.86
C SER A 90 -6.63 23.69 -8.69
N GLU A 91 -7.33 24.33 -7.74
CA GLU A 91 -7.97 23.63 -6.62
C GLU A 91 -9.16 22.77 -7.09
N GLU A 92 -9.94 23.25 -8.06
CA GLU A 92 -11.02 22.48 -8.68
C GLU A 92 -10.49 21.31 -9.50
N GLU A 93 -9.38 21.50 -10.21
CA GLU A 93 -8.70 20.43 -10.92
C GLU A 93 -8.15 19.40 -9.94
N GLU A 94 -7.48 19.79 -8.85
CA GLU A 94 -7.03 18.84 -7.82
C GLU A 94 -8.19 18.06 -7.20
N ARG A 95 -9.32 18.72 -6.92
CA ARG A 95 -10.53 18.06 -6.40
C ARG A 95 -11.20 17.14 -7.43
N GLY A 96 -11.15 17.49 -8.72
CA GLY A 96 -11.62 16.65 -9.83
C GLY A 96 -10.67 15.49 -10.17
N HIS A 97 -9.36 15.71 -10.00
CA HIS A 97 -8.26 14.76 -10.17
C HIS A 97 -7.89 14.02 -8.88
N GLU A 98 -8.72 14.08 -7.84
CA GLU A 98 -8.73 13.08 -6.77
C GLU A 98 -9.10 11.72 -7.39
N SER A 99 -8.06 11.14 -7.97
CA SER A 99 -8.03 9.96 -8.82
C SER A 99 -9.01 8.88 -8.36
N PRO A 100 -9.88 8.36 -9.26
CA PRO A 100 -10.87 7.35 -8.91
C PRO A 100 -10.23 6.04 -8.41
N ALA A 101 -8.94 5.83 -8.65
CA ALA A 101 -8.17 4.69 -8.17
C ALA A 101 -8.25 4.47 -6.65
N LYS A 102 -8.29 5.56 -5.85
CA LYS A 102 -8.44 5.47 -4.39
C LYS A 102 -9.78 4.87 -3.97
N LYS A 103 -10.83 5.04 -4.78
CA LYS A 103 -12.18 4.51 -4.53
C LYS A 103 -12.22 2.99 -4.68
N PHE A 104 -11.32 2.41 -5.48
CA PHE A 104 -11.29 0.97 -5.76
C PHE A 104 -10.39 0.16 -4.80
N ILE A 105 -9.51 0.81 -4.05
CA ILE A 105 -8.61 0.12 -3.10
C ILE A 105 -9.37 -0.47 -1.90
N ARG A 106 -10.43 0.20 -1.42
CA ARG A 106 -11.30 -0.33 -0.34
C ARG A 106 -12.02 -1.62 -0.72
N PRO A 107 -12.78 -1.69 -1.84
CA PRO A 107 -13.42 -2.93 -2.25
C PRO A 107 -12.41 -4.00 -2.67
N LEU A 108 -11.27 -3.64 -3.25
CA LEU A 108 -10.22 -4.60 -3.61
C LEU A 108 -9.69 -5.37 -2.39
N TRP A 109 -9.49 -4.67 -1.27
CA TRP A 109 -9.09 -5.32 -0.01
C TRP A 109 -10.16 -6.30 0.49
N MET A 110 -11.44 -5.94 0.38
CA MET A 110 -12.54 -6.84 0.73
C MET A 110 -12.57 -8.09 -0.16
N PHE A 111 -12.32 -7.96 -1.46
CA PHE A 111 -12.23 -9.10 -2.38
C PHE A 111 -11.05 -10.02 -2.06
N ILE A 112 -9.89 -9.46 -1.72
CA ILE A 112 -8.72 -10.25 -1.31
C ILE A 112 -9.02 -11.00 -0.01
N LEU A 113 -9.67 -10.33 0.95
CA LEU A 113 -10.04 -10.94 2.24
C LEU A 113 -11.06 -12.06 2.06
N MET A 114 -12.06 -11.83 1.21
CA MET A 114 -13.09 -12.82 0.87
C MET A 114 -12.47 -14.02 0.13
N GLY A 115 -11.61 -13.77 -0.87
CA GLY A 115 -10.88 -14.81 -1.58
C GLY A 115 -9.98 -15.64 -0.67
N SER A 116 -9.28 -14.98 0.26
CA SER A 116 -8.46 -15.65 1.28
C SER A 116 -9.31 -16.55 2.19
N SER A 117 -10.47 -16.08 2.65
CA SER A 117 -11.37 -16.87 3.49
C SER A 117 -11.90 -18.12 2.79
N VAL A 118 -12.28 -18.00 1.51
CA VAL A 118 -12.77 -19.13 0.71
C VAL A 118 -11.65 -20.13 0.44
N TYR A 119 -10.44 -19.65 0.12
CA TYR A 119 -9.28 -20.51 -0.05
C TYR A 119 -8.98 -21.31 1.23
N LEU A 120 -9.03 -20.66 2.39
CA LEU A 120 -8.78 -21.31 3.68
C LEU A 120 -9.84 -22.37 4.00
N LEU A 121 -11.12 -22.09 3.74
CA LEU A 121 -12.21 -23.05 3.91
C LEU A 121 -12.05 -24.27 3.01
N LEU A 122 -11.71 -24.05 1.73
CA LEU A 122 -11.52 -25.13 0.77
C LEU A 122 -10.27 -25.97 1.11
N HIS A 123 -9.19 -25.32 1.56
CA HIS A 123 -8.01 -26.00 2.05
C HIS A 123 -8.30 -26.81 3.32
N PHE A 124 -9.12 -26.26 4.22
CA PHE A 124 -9.51 -26.95 5.45
C PHE A 124 -10.38 -28.19 5.16
N THR A 125 -11.35 -28.09 4.25
CA THR A 125 -12.17 -29.25 3.85
C THR A 125 -11.34 -30.31 3.14
N TRP A 126 -10.41 -29.90 2.28
CA TRP A 126 -9.45 -30.81 1.66
C TRP A 126 -8.61 -31.56 2.68
N TRP A 127 -8.02 -30.83 3.65
CA TRP A 127 -7.25 -31.43 4.72
C TRP A 127 -8.10 -32.43 5.50
N LYS A 128 -9.30 -32.03 5.92
CA LYS A 128 -10.20 -32.91 6.68
C LYS A 128 -10.46 -34.22 5.94
N LEU A 129 -10.76 -34.14 4.64
CA LEU A 129 -11.01 -35.31 3.80
C LEU A 129 -9.78 -36.22 3.68
N GLU A 130 -8.59 -35.63 3.55
CA GLU A 130 -7.33 -36.38 3.56
C GLU A 130 -7.06 -37.06 4.91
N HIS A 131 -7.42 -36.40 6.02
CA HIS A 131 -7.33 -36.99 7.36
C HIS A 131 -8.28 -38.17 7.53
N ASP A 132 -9.56 -38.00 7.16
CA ASP A 132 -10.56 -39.07 7.23
C ASP A 132 -10.14 -40.30 6.40
N LYS A 133 -9.53 -40.06 5.23
CA LYS A 133 -8.98 -41.13 4.39
C LYS A 133 -7.80 -41.85 5.05
N ARG A 134 -6.91 -41.12 5.73
CA ARG A 134 -5.80 -41.74 6.48
C ARG A 134 -6.31 -42.52 7.68
N GLU A 135 -7.23 -41.98 8.45
CA GLU A 135 -7.82 -42.64 9.61
C GLU A 135 -8.55 -43.93 9.22
N SER A 136 -9.35 -43.90 8.16
CA SER A 136 -10.01 -45.11 7.64
C SER A 136 -9.03 -46.17 7.15
N ASN A 137 -7.91 -45.77 6.53
CA ASN A 137 -6.84 -46.70 6.14
C ASN A 137 -6.17 -47.34 7.37
N LEU A 138 -5.83 -46.53 8.38
CA LEU A 138 -5.25 -47.04 9.63
C LEU A 138 -6.22 -47.99 10.34
N LYS A 139 -7.50 -47.64 10.41
CA LYS A 139 -8.53 -48.48 11.02
C LYS A 139 -8.62 -49.85 10.34
N ARG A 140 -8.60 -49.88 9.00
CA ARG A 140 -8.55 -51.14 8.23
C ARG A 140 -7.31 -51.96 8.51
N LYS A 141 -6.15 -51.32 8.68
CA LYS A 141 -4.90 -52.02 9.03
C LYS A 141 -4.97 -52.62 10.43
N VAL A 142 -5.50 -51.88 11.40
CA VAL A 142 -5.71 -52.39 12.76
C VAL A 142 -6.66 -53.58 12.74
N GLU A 143 -7.80 -53.46 12.07
CA GLU A 143 -8.78 -54.55 11.93
C GLU A 143 -8.18 -55.80 11.25
N ALA A 144 -7.37 -55.62 10.21
CA ALA A 144 -6.66 -56.72 9.58
C ALA A 144 -5.66 -57.42 10.53
N LEU A 145 -4.92 -56.63 11.33
CA LEU A 145 -3.98 -57.17 12.32
C LEU A 145 -4.71 -57.86 13.48
N GLU A 146 -5.84 -57.32 13.93
CA GLU A 146 -6.70 -57.94 14.94
C GLU A 146 -7.26 -59.28 14.45
N CYS A 147 -7.70 -59.35 13.19
CA CYS A 147 -8.11 -60.61 12.56
C CYS A 147 -6.97 -61.63 12.50
N GLN A 148 -5.77 -61.23 12.08
CA GLN A 148 -4.60 -62.12 12.06
C GLN A 148 -4.23 -62.60 13.47
N LEU A 149 -4.28 -61.72 14.47
CA LEU A 149 -4.01 -62.09 15.85
C LEU A 149 -5.05 -63.09 16.37
N ASN A 150 -6.33 -62.85 16.09
CA ASN A 150 -7.39 -63.76 16.50
C ASN A 150 -7.29 -65.12 15.80
N GLU A 151 -6.92 -65.15 14.52
CA GLU A 151 -6.65 -66.39 13.78
C GLU A 151 -5.49 -67.18 14.42
N LEU A 152 -4.39 -66.51 14.78
CA LEU A 152 -3.27 -67.15 15.47
C LEU A 152 -3.66 -67.68 16.85
N ILE A 153 -4.45 -66.93 17.62
CA ILE A 153 -4.96 -67.38 18.94
C ILE A 153 -5.84 -68.63 18.78
N ILE A 154 -6.71 -68.66 17.77
CA ILE A 154 -7.57 -69.83 17.48
C ILE A 154 -6.71 -71.02 17.06
N GLN A 155 -5.71 -70.80 16.21
CA GLN A 155 -4.79 -71.85 15.76
C GLN A 155 -4.00 -72.45 16.94
N ASP A 156 -3.47 -71.62 17.83
CA ASP A 156 -2.73 -72.04 19.03
C ASP A 156 -3.64 -72.83 19.99
N LYS A 157 -4.85 -72.33 20.25
CA LYS A 157 -5.84 -73.01 21.09
C LYS A 157 -6.26 -74.38 20.53
N ASN A 158 -6.42 -74.49 19.21
CA ASN A 158 -6.76 -75.74 18.56
C ASN A 158 -5.58 -76.74 18.59
N HIS A 159 -4.35 -76.26 18.42
CA HIS A 159 -3.14 -77.08 18.51
C HIS A 159 -2.91 -77.63 19.93
N ASP A 160 -3.16 -76.83 20.97
CA ASP A 160 -3.07 -77.29 22.36
C ASP A 160 -4.19 -78.28 22.73
N SER A 161 -5.41 -78.11 22.20
CA SER A 161 -6.51 -79.06 22.43
C SER A 161 -6.27 -80.45 21.82
N SER A 162 -5.47 -80.53 20.75
CA SER A 162 -5.04 -81.79 20.13
C SER A 162 -3.96 -82.51 20.95
N LYS A 163 -3.08 -81.77 21.63
CA LYS A 163 -1.99 -82.34 22.46
C LYS A 163 -2.42 -82.80 23.85
N ILE A 164 -3.54 -82.30 24.37
CA ILE A 164 -4.02 -82.61 25.73
C ILE A 164 -4.58 -84.04 25.84
N ASN A 165 -4.99 -84.68 24.73
CA ASN A 165 -5.53 -86.04 24.79
C ASN A 165 -4.46 -87.16 24.80
N ASP A 166 -3.20 -86.83 24.46
CA ASP A 166 -2.13 -87.84 24.34
C ASP A 166 -1.08 -87.79 25.45
N ASN A 167 -1.12 -86.82 26.37
CA ASN A 167 -0.08 -86.67 27.41
C ASN A 167 -0.67 -86.33 28.79
N ALA A 168 -1.35 -87.29 29.40
CA ALA A 168 -1.59 -87.32 30.83
C ALA A 168 -0.34 -87.82 31.59
N GLU A 169 0.84 -87.23 31.36
CA GLU A 169 1.99 -87.41 32.26
C GLU A 169 3.05 -86.32 32.02
N MET A 170 3.69 -85.89 33.11
CA MET A 170 4.87 -85.02 33.22
C MET A 170 4.72 -83.47 33.27
N THR A 171 4.59 -83.03 34.53
CA THR A 171 5.49 -82.06 35.20
C THR A 171 5.61 -80.63 34.66
N HIS A 172 4.78 -79.75 35.22
CA HIS A 172 5.15 -78.49 35.91
C HIS A 172 6.46 -77.77 35.49
N THR A 173 6.61 -77.41 34.23
CA THR A 173 7.66 -76.46 33.80
C THR A 173 7.14 -75.03 33.95
N LYS A 174 7.76 -74.25 34.85
CA LYS A 174 7.45 -72.82 35.02
C LYS A 174 7.72 -72.08 33.71
N PRO A 175 6.84 -71.16 33.29
CA PRO A 175 6.98 -70.50 32.01
C PRO A 175 8.16 -69.51 32.01
N TRP A 176 8.91 -69.54 30.91
CA TRP A 176 10.18 -68.84 30.70
C TRP A 176 10.10 -67.31 30.82
N TYR A 177 8.92 -66.72 30.62
CA TYR A 177 8.70 -65.26 30.64
C TYR A 177 8.79 -64.64 32.05
N ARG A 178 8.76 -65.44 33.13
CA ARG A 178 8.86 -64.93 34.50
C ARG A 178 10.25 -64.40 34.89
N LYS A 179 11.28 -64.64 34.07
CA LYS A 179 12.66 -64.18 34.33
C LYS A 179 12.93 -62.71 34.00
N TRP A 180 12.02 -62.03 33.30
CA TRP A 180 12.23 -60.64 32.85
C TRP A 180 11.61 -59.58 33.77
N PHE A 181 10.83 -60.01 34.78
CA PHE A 181 10.14 -59.12 35.72
C PHE A 181 10.69 -59.22 37.15
N TRP A 182 11.98 -59.56 37.30
CA TRP A 182 12.70 -59.52 38.58
C TRP A 182 14.00 -58.74 38.42
#